data_AF-A0A8J6HDY7-F1
#
_entry.id   AF-A0A8J6HDY7-F1
#
_cell.length_a   1.000
_cell.length_b   1.000
_cell.length_c   1.000
_cell.angle_alpha   90.00
_cell.angle_beta   90.00
_cell.angle_gamma   90.00
#
_symmetry.space_group_name_H-M   'P 1'
#
loop_
_entity.id
_entity.type
_entity.pdbx_description
1 polymer ?
#
loop_
_entity_poly.entity_id
_entity_poly.type
_entity_poly.pdbx_seq_one_letter_code
_entity_poly.pdbx_strand_id
1 'polypeptide(L)'
;MPLFCAENWPRRLQSIFIKKINIQSSPHSSCIYTEEQIKEYKDLQLPKDITWRHKLVVGLLLTHCGLQAFLPYSHFITKGYNNWTNGLYGYSWDMMVHSWDTNLVVVKVVDNNSGGEYFLDPEAWTQNERWTKHADMCVQYAQCLKKNLMLDLEQEKSRPKAKLLNEVGPKHITSENISIFIDVWCSLNGRFQQRMFDPNYDLLQANWSPFKPVEWLKPVLSEYNDLRSQMNRISQNVFSWSNYSDVLFIADFPGLHLENFITEDLRNVTLTVLEGEVFYEVEDEHADQSFGIRLNKNESVPVEVGVFHKIHTISSTPSCYMYVYVNKTREYLGDAPKSVGGDRDVMYSPFPLLEDVQFRIDSFLRMVAHISNSFLHVLYDHPLIRRSRLQFSK
;
A
#
# COMPACT_ATOMS: atom_id res chain seq x y z
N MET A 1 -14.04 11.41 -27.14
CA MET A 1 -13.00 11.30 -28.20
C MET A 1 -13.60 10.59 -29.41
N PRO A 2 -14.11 11.31 -30.43
CA PRO A 2 -14.50 10.73 -31.72
C PRO A 2 -13.64 11.33 -32.82
N LEU A 3 -12.34 11.00 -32.84
CA LEU A 3 -11.42 11.49 -33.90
C LEU A 3 -11.49 10.65 -35.18
N PHE A 4 -12.19 9.50 -35.16
CA PHE A 4 -12.26 8.56 -36.28
C PHE A 4 -13.68 8.23 -36.75
N CYS A 5 -14.69 8.93 -36.25
CA CYS A 5 -16.07 8.69 -36.65
C CYS A 5 -16.58 9.86 -37.49
N ALA A 6 -17.18 9.56 -38.65
CA ALA A 6 -17.91 10.55 -39.41
C ALA A 6 -19.02 11.17 -38.54
N GLU A 7 -19.34 12.44 -38.73
CA GLU A 7 -20.31 13.20 -37.90
C GLU A 7 -21.70 12.54 -37.80
N ASN A 8 -22.03 11.65 -38.75
CA ASN A 8 -23.27 10.89 -38.82
C ASN A 8 -23.18 9.47 -38.22
N TRP A 9 -22.09 9.10 -37.53
CA TRP A 9 -21.88 7.77 -36.96
C TRP A 9 -23.00 7.29 -36.01
N PRO A 10 -23.64 8.13 -35.16
CA PRO A 10 -24.69 7.65 -34.25
C PRO A 10 -25.94 7.25 -35.04
N ARG A 11 -26.23 7.95 -36.14
CA ARG A 11 -27.37 7.66 -37.02
C ARG A 11 -27.14 6.38 -37.82
N ARG A 12 -25.90 6.12 -38.25
CA ARG A 12 -25.54 4.84 -38.90
C ARG A 12 -25.70 3.67 -37.95
N LEU A 13 -25.25 3.79 -36.71
CA LEU A 13 -25.48 2.77 -35.67
C LEU A 13 -26.97 2.55 -35.39
N GLN A 14 -27.76 3.62 -35.25
CA GLN A 14 -29.21 3.51 -35.05
C GLN A 14 -29.91 2.84 -36.24
N SER A 15 -29.47 3.08 -37.49
CA SER A 15 -30.04 2.44 -38.68
C SER A 15 -29.80 0.93 -38.74
N ILE A 16 -28.75 0.42 -38.09
CA ILE A 16 -28.47 -1.02 -37.98
C ILE A 16 -29.50 -1.69 -37.07
N PHE A 17 -29.94 -1.01 -36.01
CA PHE A 17 -30.92 -1.54 -35.05
C PHE A 17 -32.38 -1.20 -35.43
N ILE A 18 -32.62 -0.13 -36.21
CA ILE A 18 -33.96 0.34 -36.59
C ILE A 18 -34.01 0.54 -38.11
N LYS A 19 -34.40 -0.51 -38.85
CA LYS A 19 -34.40 -0.57 -40.33
C LYS A 19 -35.36 0.39 -41.05
N LYS A 20 -36.14 1.24 -40.36
CA LYS A 20 -37.28 1.97 -40.96
C LYS A 20 -37.26 3.50 -40.86
N ILE A 21 -36.19 4.12 -40.40
CA ILE A 21 -36.12 5.58 -40.29
C ILE A 21 -35.04 6.11 -41.24
N ASN A 22 -35.44 6.43 -42.47
CA ASN A 22 -34.59 7.14 -43.44
C ASN A 22 -34.72 8.64 -43.19
N ILE A 23 -33.98 9.17 -42.20
CA ILE A 23 -33.83 10.62 -42.01
C ILE A 23 -32.82 11.12 -43.06
N GLN A 24 -33.30 11.38 -44.27
CA GLN A 24 -32.56 12.20 -45.23
C GLN A 24 -32.63 13.66 -44.74
N SER A 25 -31.49 14.21 -44.37
CA SER A 25 -31.35 15.63 -44.08
C SER A 25 -31.41 16.44 -45.38
N SER A 26 -32.43 17.27 -45.53
CA SER A 26 -32.41 18.35 -46.53
C SER A 26 -31.40 19.42 -46.07
N PRO A 27 -30.61 20.01 -47.00
CA PRO A 27 -29.73 21.11 -46.64
C PRO A 27 -30.55 22.30 -46.15
N HIS A 28 -30.12 22.91 -45.04
CA HIS A 28 -30.74 24.11 -44.50
C HIS A 28 -30.49 25.30 -45.46
N SER A 29 -31.44 26.23 -45.57
CA SER A 29 -31.38 27.38 -46.49
C SER A 29 -30.21 28.35 -46.23
N SER A 30 -29.49 28.17 -45.13
CA SER A 30 -28.35 28.97 -44.70
C SER A 30 -27.00 28.25 -44.90
N CYS A 31 -26.92 27.30 -45.83
CA CYS A 31 -25.66 26.59 -46.10
C CYS A 31 -24.65 27.55 -46.71
N ILE A 32 -23.54 27.79 -46.01
CA ILE A 32 -22.47 28.73 -46.40
C ILE A 32 -21.62 28.17 -47.55
N TYR A 33 -21.67 26.86 -47.77
CA TYR A 33 -20.90 26.15 -48.80
C TYR A 33 -21.68 26.10 -50.11
N THR A 34 -21.05 26.48 -51.22
CA THR A 34 -21.62 26.40 -52.57
C THR A 34 -21.69 24.94 -53.06
N GLU A 35 -22.64 24.63 -53.95
CA GLU A 35 -22.80 23.26 -54.50
C GLU A 35 -21.52 22.71 -55.17
N GLU A 36 -20.66 23.60 -55.68
CA GLU A 36 -19.37 23.27 -56.27
C GLU A 36 -18.36 22.79 -55.22
N GLN A 37 -18.28 23.46 -54.07
CA GLN A 37 -17.44 23.03 -52.95
C GLN A 37 -17.91 21.67 -52.40
N ILE A 38 -19.22 21.42 -52.38
CA ILE A 38 -19.78 20.13 -51.96
C ILE A 38 -19.41 19.00 -52.94
N LYS A 39 -19.32 19.29 -54.25
CA LYS A 39 -18.86 18.34 -55.28
C LYS A 39 -17.36 18.05 -55.14
N GLU A 40 -16.55 19.08 -54.92
CA GLU A 40 -15.10 18.94 -54.70
C GLU A 40 -14.79 18.10 -53.45
N TYR A 41 -15.56 18.26 -52.36
CA TYR A 41 -15.47 17.40 -51.18
C TYR A 41 -15.98 15.97 -51.40
N LYS A 42 -16.92 15.75 -52.32
CA LYS A 42 -17.37 14.40 -52.72
C LYS A 42 -16.31 13.64 -53.53
N ASP A 43 -15.46 14.36 -54.25
CA ASP A 43 -14.41 13.80 -55.11
C ASP A 43 -13.09 13.52 -54.39
N LEU A 44 -12.98 13.86 -53.11
CA LEU A 44 -11.96 13.31 -52.20
C LEU A 44 -12.25 11.81 -51.96
N GLN A 45 -11.94 11.00 -52.97
CA GLN A 45 -11.97 9.55 -52.86
C GLN A 45 -10.89 9.10 -51.89
N LEU A 46 -11.27 8.82 -50.63
CA LEU A 46 -10.37 8.11 -49.72
C LEU A 46 -9.88 6.82 -50.41
N PRO A 47 -8.58 6.48 -50.30
CA PRO A 47 -8.06 5.25 -50.89
C PRO A 47 -8.89 4.06 -50.44
N LYS A 48 -9.57 3.40 -51.38
CA LYS A 48 -10.46 2.25 -51.10
C LYS A 48 -9.69 0.96 -50.83
N ASP A 49 -8.41 0.92 -51.15
CA ASP A 49 -7.64 -0.31 -51.13
C ASP A 49 -7.15 -0.62 -49.71
N ILE A 50 -7.83 -1.57 -49.09
CA ILE A 50 -7.47 -2.10 -47.78
C ILE A 50 -6.16 -2.88 -47.90
N THR A 51 -5.04 -2.22 -47.65
CA THR A 51 -3.73 -2.88 -47.60
C THR A 51 -3.57 -3.76 -46.35
N TRP A 52 -2.66 -4.73 -46.39
CA TRP A 52 -2.37 -5.61 -45.24
C TRP A 52 -1.90 -4.83 -44.00
N ARG A 53 -1.21 -3.69 -44.18
CA ARG A 53 -0.83 -2.79 -43.09
C ARG A 53 -2.06 -2.27 -42.33
N HIS A 54 -3.13 -1.91 -43.03
CA HIS A 54 -4.39 -1.50 -42.38
C HIS A 54 -5.01 -2.65 -41.59
N LYS A 55 -5.02 -3.88 -42.14
CA LYS A 55 -5.53 -5.06 -41.42
C LYS A 55 -4.73 -5.35 -40.15
N LEU A 56 -3.40 -5.23 -40.21
CA LEU A 56 -2.53 -5.39 -39.04
C LEU A 56 -2.81 -4.32 -37.99
N VAL A 57 -2.87 -3.04 -38.37
CA VAL A 57 -3.17 -1.93 -37.45
C VAL A 57 -4.53 -2.12 -36.79
N VAL A 58 -5.56 -2.46 -37.56
CA VAL A 58 -6.89 -2.76 -37.02
C VAL A 58 -6.84 -3.96 -36.07
N GLY A 59 -6.10 -5.02 -36.42
CA GLY A 59 -5.89 -6.17 -35.54
C GLY A 59 -5.24 -5.78 -34.21
N LEU A 60 -4.17 -4.98 -34.22
CA LEU A 60 -3.52 -4.48 -33.00
C LEU A 60 -4.46 -3.60 -32.16
N LEU A 61 -5.24 -2.72 -32.80
CA LEU A 61 -6.21 -1.87 -32.11
C LEU A 61 -7.33 -2.71 -31.47
N LEU A 62 -7.87 -3.70 -32.19
CA LEU A 62 -8.89 -4.61 -31.64
C LEU A 62 -8.34 -5.45 -30.49
N THR A 63 -7.11 -5.96 -30.60
CA THR A 63 -6.44 -6.66 -29.51
C THR A 63 -6.24 -5.74 -28.31
N HIS A 64 -5.79 -4.50 -28.52
CA HIS A 64 -5.65 -3.53 -27.45
C HIS A 64 -6.99 -3.22 -26.77
N CYS A 65 -8.04 -2.94 -27.53
CA CYS A 65 -9.39 -2.73 -26.98
C CYS A 65 -9.90 -3.97 -26.22
N GLY A 66 -9.65 -5.17 -26.75
CA GLY A 66 -9.98 -6.43 -26.09
C GLY A 66 -9.24 -6.61 -24.77
N LEU A 67 -7.94 -6.31 -24.73
CA LEU A 67 -7.14 -6.34 -23.49
C LEU A 67 -7.64 -5.31 -22.47
N GLN A 68 -7.92 -4.07 -22.89
CA GLN A 68 -8.44 -3.02 -22.01
C GLN A 68 -9.81 -3.38 -21.43
N ALA A 69 -10.66 -4.07 -22.19
CA ALA A 69 -11.94 -4.57 -21.69
C ALA A 69 -11.78 -5.80 -20.79
N PHE A 70 -10.76 -6.63 -21.02
CA PHE A 70 -10.55 -7.90 -20.31
C PHE A 70 -9.81 -7.73 -18.97
N LEU A 71 -8.75 -6.92 -18.92
CA LEU A 71 -7.89 -6.77 -17.75
C LEU A 71 -8.63 -6.38 -16.45
N PRO A 72 -9.67 -5.52 -16.47
CA PRO A 72 -10.44 -5.23 -15.26
C PRO A 72 -11.15 -6.44 -14.64
N TYR A 73 -11.38 -7.49 -15.43
CA TYR A 73 -12.08 -8.70 -15.02
C TYR A 73 -11.15 -9.92 -14.95
N SER A 74 -9.83 -9.76 -15.10
CA SER A 74 -8.88 -10.88 -15.16
C SER A 74 -8.58 -11.53 -13.80
N HIS A 75 -9.23 -11.11 -12.72
CA HIS A 75 -8.97 -11.54 -11.33
C HIS A 75 -9.15 -13.06 -11.12
N PHE A 76 -9.92 -13.75 -11.96
CA PHE A 76 -10.05 -15.22 -11.91
C PHE A 76 -8.80 -15.95 -12.43
N ILE A 77 -8.03 -15.32 -13.33
CA ILE A 77 -6.75 -15.83 -13.85
C ILE A 77 -5.61 -15.36 -12.96
N THR A 78 -5.61 -14.07 -12.64
CA THR A 78 -4.52 -13.36 -11.95
C THR A 78 -4.59 -13.50 -10.42
N LYS A 79 -4.82 -14.72 -9.93
CA LYS A 79 -5.07 -15.00 -8.51
C LYS A 79 -3.93 -14.59 -7.57
N GLY A 80 -2.69 -14.55 -8.05
CA GLY A 80 -1.54 -14.12 -7.26
C GLY A 80 -1.47 -12.62 -6.98
N TYR A 81 -2.23 -11.83 -7.75
CA TYR A 81 -2.37 -10.40 -7.53
C TYR A 81 -3.61 -10.05 -6.70
N ASN A 82 -4.50 -11.02 -6.49
CA ASN A 82 -5.63 -10.84 -5.58
C ASN A 82 -5.08 -10.80 -4.16
N ASN A 83 -5.19 -9.62 -3.55
CA ASN A 83 -4.84 -9.37 -2.16
C ASN A 83 -6.16 -9.24 -1.38
N TRP A 84 -6.31 -8.27 -0.48
CA TRP A 84 -7.63 -7.93 0.08
C TRP A 84 -8.59 -7.36 -0.96
N THR A 85 -8.03 -6.77 -2.02
CA THR A 85 -8.77 -6.29 -3.19
C THR A 85 -8.50 -7.23 -4.36
N ASN A 86 -9.53 -7.48 -5.15
CA ASN A 86 -9.43 -8.40 -6.29
C ASN A 86 -8.84 -7.70 -7.51
N GLY A 87 -8.00 -8.42 -8.25
CA GLY A 87 -7.49 -7.98 -9.53
C GLY A 87 -6.11 -7.33 -9.48
N LEU A 88 -5.59 -7.08 -10.68
CA LEU A 88 -4.28 -6.51 -10.88
C LEU A 88 -4.29 -5.02 -10.52
N TYR A 89 -3.34 -4.60 -9.69
CA TYR A 89 -3.19 -3.19 -9.32
C TYR A 89 -3.05 -2.30 -10.57
N GLY A 90 -3.82 -1.22 -10.63
CA GLY A 90 -3.87 -0.29 -11.76
C GLY A 90 -4.82 -0.68 -12.89
N TYR A 91 -5.32 -1.92 -12.91
CA TYR A 91 -6.19 -2.42 -13.99
C TYR A 91 -7.57 -2.84 -13.49
N SER A 92 -7.74 -3.13 -12.19
CA SER A 92 -9.05 -3.44 -11.64
C SER A 92 -9.98 -2.21 -11.67
N TRP A 93 -11.25 -2.43 -11.95
CA TRP A 93 -12.25 -1.36 -12.07
C TRP A 93 -12.59 -0.71 -10.72
N ASP A 94 -12.43 -1.45 -9.62
CA ASP A 94 -12.78 -1.06 -8.25
C ASP A 94 -11.62 -0.39 -7.48
N MET A 95 -10.45 -0.24 -8.11
CA MET A 95 -9.24 0.27 -7.45
C MET A 95 -9.45 1.62 -6.74
N MET A 96 -10.24 2.54 -7.33
CA MET A 96 -10.47 3.89 -6.80
C MET A 96 -11.44 3.91 -5.59
N VAL A 97 -12.02 2.78 -5.20
CA VAL A 97 -12.96 2.67 -4.07
C VAL A 97 -12.23 2.35 -2.75
N HIS A 98 -10.93 2.05 -2.82
CA HIS A 98 -10.15 1.58 -1.69
C HIS A 98 -9.27 2.70 -1.09
N SER A 99 -9.55 3.04 0.16
CA SER A 99 -8.69 3.84 1.03
C SER A 99 -7.93 2.90 1.96
N TRP A 100 -6.62 3.09 2.02
CA TRP A 100 -5.70 2.25 2.77
C TRP A 100 -4.96 3.11 3.78
N ASP A 101 -4.94 2.65 5.02
CA ASP A 101 -4.18 3.26 6.12
C ASP A 101 -3.21 2.22 6.68
N THR A 102 -1.92 2.54 6.71
CA THR A 102 -0.85 1.63 7.16
C THR A 102 -0.22 2.23 8.41
N ASN A 103 -0.30 1.51 9.53
CA ASN A 103 0.11 2.04 10.82
C ASN A 103 1.45 1.50 11.31
N LEU A 104 1.66 0.20 11.17
CA LEU A 104 2.84 -0.47 11.70
C LEU A 104 3.37 -1.44 10.65
N VAL A 105 4.67 -1.34 10.40
CA VAL A 105 5.40 -2.24 9.51
C VAL A 105 6.66 -2.67 10.23
N VAL A 106 6.79 -3.97 10.47
CA VAL A 106 7.95 -4.56 11.12
C VAL A 106 8.61 -5.50 10.12
N VAL A 107 9.88 -5.26 9.83
CA VAL A 107 10.71 -6.14 9.01
C VAL A 107 11.71 -6.81 9.93
N LYS A 108 11.53 -8.11 10.17
CA LYS A 108 12.42 -8.93 11.00
C LYS A 108 13.27 -9.82 10.11
N VAL A 109 14.59 -9.77 10.32
CA VAL A 109 15.57 -10.63 9.67
C VAL A 109 16.20 -11.54 10.71
N VAL A 110 16.16 -12.84 10.45
CA VAL A 110 16.74 -13.86 11.33
C VAL A 110 17.94 -14.48 10.63
N ASP A 111 19.09 -14.46 11.30
CA ASP A 111 20.27 -15.20 10.86
C ASP A 111 20.18 -16.63 11.38
N ASN A 112 19.92 -17.59 10.49
CA ASN A 112 19.64 -18.98 10.86
C ASN A 112 20.86 -19.70 11.47
N ASN A 113 22.06 -19.17 11.28
CA ASN A 113 23.28 -19.76 11.84
C ASN A 113 23.59 -19.23 13.24
N SER A 114 23.38 -17.93 13.49
CA SER A 114 23.63 -17.31 14.80
C SER A 114 22.41 -17.33 15.72
N GLY A 115 21.21 -17.48 15.16
CA GLY A 115 19.94 -17.31 15.87
C GLY A 115 19.63 -15.84 16.21
N GLY A 116 20.42 -14.89 15.70
CA GLY A 116 20.21 -13.47 15.95
C GLY A 116 19.02 -12.92 15.18
N GLU A 117 18.15 -12.18 15.86
CA GLU A 117 17.04 -11.44 15.27
C GLU A 117 17.41 -9.95 15.11
N TYR A 118 17.16 -9.40 13.93
CA TYR A 118 17.47 -8.02 13.59
C TYR A 118 16.23 -7.35 13.00
N PHE A 119 15.91 -6.15 13.49
CA PHE A 119 14.80 -5.36 12.97
C PHE A 119 15.33 -4.28 12.04
N LEU A 120 14.74 -4.19 10.85
CA LEU A 120 15.14 -3.24 9.81
C LEU A 120 14.06 -2.17 9.63
N ASP A 121 14.52 -0.96 9.37
CA ASP A 121 13.66 0.13 8.93
C ASP A 121 13.06 -0.21 7.55
N PRO A 122 11.71 -0.26 7.42
CA PRO A 122 11.02 -0.52 6.16
C PRO A 122 11.41 0.43 5.02
N GLU A 123 11.90 1.64 5.33
CA GLU A 123 12.24 2.67 4.34
C GLU A 123 13.73 2.70 3.96
N ALA A 124 14.55 1.83 4.58
CA ALA A 124 16.01 1.85 4.46
C ALA A 124 16.52 1.80 3.00
N TRP A 125 15.86 1.01 2.14
CA TRP A 125 16.27 0.84 0.73
C TRP A 125 15.16 1.08 -0.30
N THR A 126 13.92 1.26 0.14
CA THR A 126 12.80 1.60 -0.73
C THR A 126 12.00 2.73 -0.11
N GLN A 127 11.67 3.73 -0.92
CA GLN A 127 10.81 4.85 -0.52
C GLN A 127 9.34 4.59 -0.89
N ASN A 128 9.07 3.45 -1.52
CA ASN A 128 7.73 3.07 -1.94
C ASN A 128 7.14 2.14 -0.89
N GLU A 129 5.96 2.47 -0.36
CA GLU A 129 5.24 1.65 0.60
C GLU A 129 4.29 0.62 -0.04
N ARG A 130 4.11 0.63 -1.36
CA ARG A 130 3.11 -0.23 -2.03
C ARG A 130 3.32 -1.72 -1.78
N TRP A 131 4.55 -2.15 -1.52
CA TRP A 131 4.86 -3.54 -1.19
C TRP A 131 4.16 -4.02 0.09
N THR A 132 3.79 -3.11 1.00
CA THR A 132 3.04 -3.44 2.22
C THR A 132 1.64 -3.97 1.92
N LYS A 133 1.07 -3.64 0.75
CA LYS A 133 -0.31 -3.97 0.35
C LYS A 133 -0.40 -5.01 -0.75
N HIS A 134 0.73 -5.40 -1.33
CA HIS A 134 0.80 -6.26 -2.50
C HIS A 134 1.82 -7.38 -2.32
N ALA A 135 1.34 -8.63 -2.31
CA ALA A 135 2.17 -9.79 -2.05
C ALA A 135 3.34 -9.98 -3.05
N ASP A 136 3.13 -9.66 -4.32
CA ASP A 136 4.17 -9.76 -5.36
C ASP A 136 5.32 -8.79 -5.10
N MET A 137 4.98 -7.56 -4.76
CA MET A 137 5.94 -6.51 -4.40
C MET A 137 6.58 -6.81 -3.04
N CYS A 138 5.86 -7.42 -2.11
CA CYS A 138 6.39 -7.85 -0.81
C CYS A 138 7.51 -8.89 -0.97
N VAL A 139 7.34 -9.88 -1.85
CA VAL A 139 8.38 -10.87 -2.18
C VAL A 139 9.56 -10.20 -2.90
N GLN A 140 9.31 -9.28 -3.84
CA GLN A 140 10.38 -8.50 -4.48
C GLN A 140 11.17 -7.67 -3.45
N TYR A 141 10.49 -7.09 -2.48
CA TYR A 141 11.11 -6.35 -1.40
C TYR A 141 11.99 -7.25 -0.53
N ALA A 142 11.51 -8.42 -0.10
CA ALA A 142 12.31 -9.39 0.64
C ALA A 142 13.57 -9.84 -0.13
N GLN A 143 13.46 -10.08 -1.44
CA GLN A 143 14.61 -10.40 -2.28
C GLN A 143 15.60 -9.23 -2.41
N CYS A 144 15.09 -7.99 -2.49
CA CYS A 144 15.90 -6.78 -2.49
C CYS A 144 16.68 -6.63 -1.18
N LEU A 145 16.01 -6.83 -0.04
CA LEU A 145 16.64 -6.85 1.28
C LEU A 145 17.76 -7.87 1.33
N LYS A 146 17.49 -9.13 0.97
CA LYS A 146 18.52 -10.17 0.93
C LYS A 146 19.73 -9.74 0.11
N LYS A 147 19.52 -9.24 -1.10
CA LYS A 147 20.63 -8.81 -1.97
C LYS A 147 21.47 -7.71 -1.32
N ASN A 148 20.84 -6.70 -0.73
CA ASN A 148 21.57 -5.60 -0.10
C ASN A 148 22.34 -6.07 1.14
N LEU A 149 21.74 -6.92 1.96
CA LEU A 149 22.39 -7.50 3.14
C LEU A 149 23.58 -8.38 2.78
N MET A 150 23.50 -9.15 1.68
CA MET A 150 24.64 -9.93 1.18
C MET A 150 25.78 -9.02 0.69
N LEU A 151 25.47 -7.91 0.02
CA LEU A 151 26.48 -6.94 -0.41
C LEU A 151 27.20 -6.29 0.78
N ASP A 152 26.47 -5.97 1.85
CA ASP A 152 27.05 -5.42 3.07
C ASP A 152 27.96 -6.47 3.75
N LEU A 153 27.52 -7.73 3.81
CA LEU A 153 28.33 -8.85 4.34
C LEU A 153 29.65 -9.05 3.56
N GLU A 154 29.61 -8.99 2.22
CA GLU A 154 30.81 -9.10 1.38
C GLU A 154 31.80 -7.96 1.60
N GLN A 155 31.29 -6.73 1.77
CA GLN A 155 32.11 -5.57 2.07
C GLN A 155 32.78 -5.68 3.44
N GLU A 156 32.06 -6.20 4.44
CA GLU A 156 32.61 -6.44 5.77
C GLU A 156 33.67 -7.53 5.77
N LYS A 157 33.45 -8.64 5.05
CA LYS A 157 34.47 -9.69 4.86
C LYS A 157 35.76 -9.14 4.22
N SER A 158 35.63 -8.14 3.35
CA SER A 158 36.75 -7.48 2.65
C SER A 158 37.45 -6.39 3.49
N ARG A 159 36.86 -5.96 4.62
CA ARG A 159 37.40 -4.87 5.47
C ARG A 159 38.62 -5.37 6.25
N PRO A 160 39.73 -4.60 6.31
CA PRO A 160 40.91 -4.99 7.09
C PRO A 160 40.58 -5.15 8.58
N LYS A 161 40.92 -6.30 9.17
CA LYS A 161 40.65 -6.67 10.58
C LYS A 161 41.13 -5.63 11.61
N ALA A 162 42.11 -4.80 11.27
CA ALA A 162 42.64 -3.74 12.14
C ALA A 162 41.62 -2.64 12.52
N LYS A 163 40.50 -2.49 11.79
CA LYS A 163 39.42 -1.53 12.11
C LYS A 163 38.28 -2.11 12.96
N LEU A 164 38.28 -3.42 13.23
CA LEU A 164 37.19 -4.10 13.93
C LEU A 164 37.28 -3.98 15.47
N LEU A 165 38.44 -3.57 16.00
CA LEU A 165 38.71 -3.59 17.45
C LEU A 165 38.01 -2.47 18.24
N ASN A 166 37.46 -1.45 17.55
CA ASN A 166 36.89 -0.25 18.19
C ASN A 166 35.35 -0.15 18.04
N GLU A 167 34.69 -1.13 17.41
CA GLU A 167 33.24 -1.16 17.24
C GLU A 167 32.66 -2.24 18.17
N VAL A 168 31.99 -1.84 19.25
CA VAL A 168 31.37 -2.75 20.22
C VAL A 168 30.08 -3.34 19.64
N GLY A 169 30.07 -4.66 19.41
CA GLY A 169 28.88 -5.51 19.21
C GLY A 169 28.82 -6.26 17.87
N PRO A 170 28.25 -7.49 17.82
CA PRO A 170 27.91 -8.15 16.55
C PRO A 170 26.68 -7.45 15.97
N LYS A 171 26.89 -6.37 15.22
CA LYS A 171 25.81 -5.50 14.71
C LYS A 171 25.34 -5.83 13.30
N HIS A 172 25.86 -6.92 12.73
CA HIS A 172 25.62 -7.28 11.35
C HIS A 172 25.29 -8.76 11.26
N ILE A 173 24.50 -9.09 10.25
CA ILE A 173 24.25 -10.47 9.84
C ILE A 173 25.60 -11.15 9.62
N THR A 174 25.75 -12.38 10.12
CA THR A 174 27.04 -13.09 10.07
C THR A 174 27.08 -14.13 8.95
N SER A 175 25.92 -14.58 8.49
CA SER A 175 25.79 -15.66 7.52
C SER A 175 24.93 -15.29 6.31
N GLU A 176 25.08 -16.07 5.24
CA GLU A 176 24.26 -15.94 4.02
C GLU A 176 22.89 -16.61 4.17
N ASN A 177 22.74 -17.44 5.22
CA ASN A 177 21.53 -18.18 5.52
C ASN A 177 20.63 -17.35 6.43
N ILE A 178 19.81 -16.51 5.80
CA ILE A 178 18.87 -15.63 6.49
C ILE A 178 17.43 -15.98 6.12
N SER A 179 16.52 -15.66 7.04
CA SER A 179 15.07 -15.71 6.86
C SER A 179 14.49 -14.31 7.09
N ILE A 180 13.49 -13.93 6.30
CA ILE A 180 12.88 -12.59 6.38
C ILE A 180 11.40 -12.72 6.66
N PHE A 181 10.97 -12.11 7.75
CA PHE A 181 9.60 -12.06 8.23
C PHE A 181 9.11 -10.62 8.18
N ILE A 182 7.91 -10.42 7.67
CA ILE A 182 7.32 -9.09 7.52
C ILE A 182 5.93 -9.10 8.16
N ASP A 183 5.73 -8.16 9.07
CA ASP A 183 4.46 -7.89 9.71
C ASP A 183 3.95 -6.52 9.28
N VAL A 184 2.76 -6.47 8.69
CA VAL A 184 2.14 -5.23 8.20
C VAL A 184 0.76 -5.11 8.77
N TRP A 185 0.50 -4.01 9.47
CA TRP A 185 -0.80 -3.64 10.02
C TRP A 185 -1.42 -2.54 9.16
N CYS A 186 -2.56 -2.86 8.57
CA CYS A 186 -3.29 -1.90 7.75
C CYS A 186 -4.80 -1.97 7.95
N SER A 187 -5.47 -0.86 7.64
CA SER A 187 -6.92 -0.75 7.56
C SER A 187 -7.34 -0.52 6.10
N LEU A 188 -8.44 -1.16 5.71
CA LEU A 188 -9.08 -0.99 4.42
C LEU A 188 -10.46 -0.36 4.59
N ASN A 189 -10.63 0.86 4.09
CA ASN A 189 -11.87 1.65 4.15
C ASN A 189 -12.37 1.92 5.58
N GLY A 190 -11.46 2.16 6.53
CA GLY A 190 -11.83 2.41 7.94
C GLY A 190 -12.40 1.17 8.64
N ARG A 191 -11.90 -0.03 8.30
CA ARG A 191 -12.09 -1.24 9.11
C ARG A 191 -11.17 -1.21 10.33
N PHE A 192 -11.29 -2.22 11.18
CA PHE A 192 -10.23 -2.57 12.11
C PHE A 192 -8.88 -2.65 11.38
N GLN A 193 -7.84 -2.17 12.04
CA GLN A 193 -6.49 -2.45 11.62
C GLN A 193 -6.18 -3.91 11.90
N GLN A 194 -5.71 -4.61 10.88
CA GLN A 194 -5.39 -6.03 10.98
C GLN A 194 -4.14 -6.34 10.18
N ARG A 195 -3.58 -7.52 10.41
CA ARG A 195 -2.42 -8.00 9.67
C ARG A 195 -2.76 -8.30 8.22
N MET A 196 -1.91 -7.81 7.31
CA MET A 196 -1.97 -8.11 5.89
C MET A 196 -1.36 -9.49 5.58
N PHE A 197 -0.20 -9.76 6.13
CA PHE A 197 0.59 -10.97 5.88
C PHE A 197 0.78 -11.78 7.17
N ASP A 198 1.08 -13.05 7.04
CA ASP A 198 1.47 -13.90 8.16
C ASP A 198 2.88 -13.51 8.65
N PRO A 199 3.02 -13.00 9.88
CA PRO A 199 4.32 -12.58 10.41
C PRO A 199 5.29 -13.75 10.61
N ASN A 200 4.81 -15.00 10.64
CA ASN A 200 5.64 -16.18 10.87
C ASN A 200 6.08 -16.86 9.57
N TYR A 201 5.76 -16.29 8.41
CA TYR A 201 6.08 -16.87 7.12
C TYR A 201 7.39 -16.30 6.54
N ASP A 202 8.35 -17.16 6.19
CA ASP A 202 9.63 -16.74 5.59
C ASP A 202 9.44 -16.36 4.11
N LEU A 203 9.50 -15.06 3.83
CA LEU A 203 9.28 -14.51 2.49
C LEU A 203 10.38 -14.86 1.50
N LEU A 204 11.56 -15.28 1.95
CA LEU A 204 12.61 -15.76 1.05
C LEU A 204 12.33 -17.14 0.48
N GLN A 205 11.44 -17.90 1.12
CA GLN A 205 10.99 -19.23 0.67
C GLN A 205 9.59 -19.20 0.05
N ALA A 206 8.98 -18.01 -0.04
CA ALA A 206 7.63 -17.80 -0.55
C ALA A 206 7.46 -18.27 -2.00
N ASN A 207 6.48 -19.13 -2.23
CA ASN A 207 6.11 -19.58 -3.58
C ASN A 207 5.04 -18.66 -4.20
N TRP A 208 5.45 -17.47 -4.62
CA TRP A 208 4.54 -16.56 -5.31
C TRP A 208 4.37 -16.93 -6.79
N SER A 209 3.12 -16.90 -7.27
CA SER A 209 2.81 -17.10 -8.70
C SER A 209 1.64 -16.22 -9.14
N PRO A 210 1.67 -15.62 -10.34
CA PRO A 210 0.56 -14.83 -10.88
C PRO A 210 -0.79 -15.54 -10.89
N PHE A 211 -0.78 -16.88 -10.99
CA PHE A 211 -1.98 -17.70 -11.22
C PHE A 211 -2.49 -18.44 -9.98
N LYS A 212 -1.76 -18.39 -8.86
CA LYS A 212 -2.13 -19.08 -7.61
C LYS A 212 -2.41 -18.06 -6.51
N PRO A 213 -3.40 -18.31 -5.63
CA PRO A 213 -3.60 -17.48 -4.46
C PRO A 213 -2.36 -17.43 -3.58
N VAL A 214 -2.18 -16.30 -2.88
CA VAL A 214 -1.09 -16.07 -1.94
C VAL A 214 -1.37 -16.80 -0.64
N GLU A 215 -0.47 -17.70 -0.22
CA GLU A 215 -0.68 -18.56 0.96
C GLU A 215 -0.45 -17.86 2.29
N TRP A 216 0.45 -16.88 2.35
CA TRP A 216 0.76 -16.09 3.55
C TRP A 216 -0.08 -14.82 3.67
N LEU A 217 -1.07 -14.62 2.80
CA LEU A 217 -1.98 -13.48 2.89
C LEU A 217 -3.06 -13.78 3.93
N LYS A 218 -3.24 -12.89 4.90
CA LYS A 218 -4.32 -13.01 5.89
C LYS A 218 -5.65 -12.51 5.31
N PRO A 219 -6.77 -13.20 5.58
CA PRO A 219 -8.07 -12.81 5.04
C PRO A 219 -8.56 -11.50 5.67
N VAL A 220 -9.34 -10.73 4.92
CA VAL A 220 -10.04 -9.55 5.47
C VAL A 220 -11.09 -10.03 6.47
N LEU A 221 -11.07 -9.47 7.68
CA LEU A 221 -12.03 -9.80 8.74
C LEU A 221 -13.38 -9.12 8.50
N SER A 222 -14.11 -9.62 7.50
CA SER A 222 -15.39 -9.07 7.05
C SER A 222 -16.55 -9.34 8.01
N GLU A 223 -16.42 -10.34 8.88
CA GLU A 223 -17.39 -10.74 9.90
C GLU A 223 -17.65 -9.64 10.93
N TYR A 224 -16.70 -8.73 11.15
CA TYR A 224 -16.85 -7.60 12.09
C TYR A 224 -17.32 -6.31 11.43
N ASN A 225 -17.81 -6.36 10.18
CA ASN A 225 -18.33 -5.17 9.50
C ASN A 225 -19.52 -4.53 10.24
N ASP A 226 -20.30 -5.30 10.99
CA ASP A 226 -21.44 -4.79 11.77
C ASP A 226 -20.99 -3.85 12.91
N LEU A 227 -19.77 -4.05 13.43
CA LEU A 227 -19.17 -3.20 14.46
C LEU A 227 -18.80 -1.81 13.96
N ARG A 228 -18.84 -1.54 12.64
CA ARG A 228 -18.52 -0.20 12.10
C ARG A 228 -19.39 0.91 12.66
N SER A 229 -20.68 0.64 12.83
CA SER A 229 -21.61 1.61 13.44
C SER A 229 -21.21 1.92 14.88
N GLN A 230 -20.79 0.91 15.64
CA GLN A 230 -20.27 1.03 16.99
C GLN A 230 -18.92 1.76 17.02
N MET A 231 -17.98 1.44 16.13
CA MET A 231 -16.69 2.11 16.00
C MET A 231 -16.87 3.60 15.73
N ASN A 232 -17.76 3.98 14.81
CA ASN A 232 -18.07 5.37 14.52
C ASN A 232 -18.67 6.09 15.73
N ARG A 233 -19.59 5.45 16.46
CA ARG A 233 -20.17 6.01 17.68
C ARG A 233 -19.13 6.19 18.78
N ILE A 234 -18.25 5.20 18.97
CA ILE A 234 -17.15 5.28 19.94
C ILE A 234 -16.20 6.42 19.55
N SER A 235 -15.80 6.50 18.28
CA SER A 235 -14.93 7.57 17.77
C SER A 235 -15.53 8.93 18.06
N GLN A 236 -16.80 9.16 17.70
CA GLN A 236 -17.50 10.42 17.97
C GLN A 236 -17.57 10.76 19.46
N ASN A 237 -17.80 9.76 20.32
CA ASN A 237 -17.81 9.94 21.77
C ASN A 237 -16.41 10.33 22.27
N VAL A 238 -15.36 9.61 21.88
CA VAL A 238 -13.97 9.90 22.27
C VAL A 238 -13.54 11.28 21.78
N PHE A 239 -13.87 11.66 20.54
CA PHE A 239 -13.61 13.01 20.02
C PHE A 239 -14.39 14.10 20.77
N SER A 240 -15.52 13.78 21.41
CA SER A 240 -16.29 14.75 22.20
C SER A 240 -15.64 15.08 23.55
N TRP A 241 -14.74 14.23 24.05
CA TRP A 241 -14.06 14.46 25.33
C TRP A 241 -13.01 15.58 25.22
N SER A 242 -12.27 15.60 24.12
CA SER A 242 -11.27 16.63 23.82
C SER A 242 -10.94 16.65 22.32
N ASN A 243 -10.37 17.76 21.85
CA ASN A 243 -9.90 17.85 20.46
C ASN A 243 -8.65 17.00 20.18
N TYR A 244 -8.05 16.41 21.21
CA TYR A 244 -6.77 15.68 21.15
C TYR A 244 -6.92 14.20 21.54
N SER A 245 -8.14 13.77 21.85
CA SER A 245 -8.46 12.36 22.11
C SER A 245 -8.76 11.66 20.80
N ASP A 246 -8.19 10.48 20.65
CA ASP A 246 -8.36 9.64 19.48
C ASP A 246 -8.50 8.17 19.90
N VAL A 247 -8.98 7.34 18.97
CA VAL A 247 -9.19 5.92 19.18
C VAL A 247 -8.62 5.12 18.02
N LEU A 248 -7.87 4.07 18.38
CA LEU A 248 -7.31 3.13 17.43
C LEU A 248 -8.00 1.78 17.57
N PHE A 249 -8.61 1.29 16.48
CA PHE A 249 -9.29 -0.01 16.46
C PHE A 249 -8.43 -1.06 15.79
N ILE A 250 -8.18 -2.16 16.51
CA ILE A 250 -7.30 -3.24 16.07
C ILE A 250 -8.05 -4.57 16.13
N ALA A 251 -7.77 -5.44 15.17
CA ALA A 251 -8.20 -6.84 15.17
C ALA A 251 -7.02 -7.74 14.83
N ASP A 252 -6.80 -8.80 15.60
CA ASP A 252 -5.73 -9.76 15.36
C ASP A 252 -6.26 -11.21 15.36
N PHE A 253 -5.50 -12.09 14.72
CA PHE A 253 -5.86 -13.50 14.51
C PHE A 253 -5.49 -14.37 15.72
N PRO A 254 -6.21 -15.49 15.93
CA PRO A 254 -5.90 -16.45 16.98
C PRO A 254 -4.44 -16.90 16.98
N GLY A 255 -3.82 -16.91 18.17
CA GLY A 255 -2.44 -17.35 18.37
C GLY A 255 -1.37 -16.36 17.92
N LEU A 256 -1.74 -15.16 17.45
CA LEU A 256 -0.82 -14.06 17.18
C LEU A 256 -0.84 -13.04 18.31
N HIS A 257 0.21 -12.21 18.36
CA HIS A 257 0.33 -11.13 19.33
C HIS A 257 0.87 -9.84 18.71
N LEU A 258 0.28 -8.71 19.10
CA LEU A 258 0.80 -7.39 18.75
C LEU A 258 1.74 -6.93 19.87
N GLU A 259 3.02 -6.79 19.54
CA GLU A 259 3.97 -6.04 20.35
C GLU A 259 3.92 -4.57 19.95
N ASN A 260 3.75 -3.68 20.92
CA ASN A 260 3.67 -2.26 20.66
C ASN A 260 4.41 -1.46 21.74
N PHE A 261 4.94 -0.30 21.34
CA PHE A 261 5.55 0.67 22.24
C PHE A 261 4.75 1.95 22.21
N ILE A 262 4.19 2.33 23.36
CA ILE A 262 3.39 3.54 23.48
C ILE A 262 4.27 4.66 24.04
N THR A 263 4.47 5.70 23.24
CA THR A 263 5.33 6.82 23.63
C THR A 263 4.75 7.60 24.81
N GLU A 264 5.63 8.21 25.61
CA GLU A 264 5.24 9.07 26.73
C GLU A 264 4.44 10.32 26.31
N ASP A 265 4.40 10.63 25.01
CA ASP A 265 3.62 11.70 24.40
C ASP A 265 2.11 11.42 24.41
N LEU A 266 1.70 10.19 24.73
CA LEU A 266 0.30 9.81 24.88
C LEU A 266 -0.09 9.80 26.37
N ARG A 267 -1.29 10.31 26.71
CA ARG A 267 -1.88 10.22 28.07
C ARG A 267 -3.15 9.39 28.05
N ASN A 268 -3.50 8.91 29.23
CA ASN A 268 -4.77 8.23 29.52
C ASN A 268 -5.02 7.10 28.51
N VAL A 269 -3.96 6.32 28.27
CA VAL A 269 -4.03 5.23 27.31
C VAL A 269 -4.77 4.07 27.97
N THR A 270 -5.89 3.69 27.38
CA THR A 270 -6.72 2.58 27.87
C THR A 270 -6.96 1.60 26.75
N LEU A 271 -6.69 0.33 27.02
CA LEU A 271 -7.04 -0.79 26.16
C LEU A 271 -8.43 -1.28 26.55
N THR A 272 -9.32 -1.46 25.58
CA THR A 272 -10.66 -2.04 25.80
C THR A 272 -10.96 -3.12 24.77
N VAL A 273 -11.45 -4.27 25.23
CA VAL A 273 -11.82 -5.38 24.34
C VAL A 273 -13.24 -5.20 23.83
N LEU A 274 -13.44 -5.25 22.51
CA LEU A 274 -14.74 -5.13 21.87
C LEU A 274 -15.37 -6.48 21.55
N GLU A 275 -14.55 -7.44 21.13
CA GLU A 275 -14.96 -8.82 20.79
C GLU A 275 -13.78 -9.78 21.01
N GLY A 276 -14.07 -11.01 21.43
CA GLY A 276 -13.03 -12.01 21.72
C GLY A 276 -12.39 -11.85 23.10
N GLU A 277 -11.21 -12.43 23.26
CA GLU A 277 -10.46 -12.50 24.51
C GLU A 277 -8.96 -12.30 24.23
N VAL A 278 -8.35 -11.40 25.00
CA VAL A 278 -6.93 -11.06 24.84
C VAL A 278 -6.16 -11.22 26.15
N PHE A 279 -4.86 -11.51 26.05
CA PHE A 279 -3.92 -11.42 27.16
C PHE A 279 -3.09 -10.16 26.97
N TYR A 280 -3.19 -9.23 27.91
CA TYR A 280 -2.31 -8.08 27.98
C TYR A 280 -1.09 -8.45 28.82
N GLU A 281 0.10 -8.41 28.23
CA GLU A 281 1.37 -8.73 28.86
C GLU A 281 2.31 -7.51 28.82
N VAL A 282 2.96 -7.22 29.93
CA VAL A 282 3.98 -6.18 30.07
C VAL A 282 5.27 -6.84 30.53
N GLU A 283 6.38 -6.54 29.87
CA GLU A 283 7.69 -7.02 30.27
C GLU A 283 8.30 -6.08 31.30
N ASP A 284 8.67 -6.62 32.47
CA ASP A 284 9.43 -5.87 33.47
C ASP A 284 10.93 -5.96 33.14
N GLU A 285 11.50 -4.85 32.66
CA GLU A 285 12.93 -4.74 32.33
C GLU A 285 13.86 -5.10 33.50
N HIS A 286 13.39 -5.02 34.75
CA HIS A 286 14.22 -5.18 35.94
C HIS A 286 14.14 -6.60 36.54
N ALA A 287 13.07 -7.34 36.27
CA ALA A 287 12.78 -8.59 36.96
C ALA A 287 12.89 -9.85 36.07
N ASP A 288 13.09 -9.70 34.75
CA ASP A 288 13.05 -10.82 33.79
C ASP A 288 11.74 -11.64 33.92
N GLN A 289 10.68 -10.97 34.40
CA GLN A 289 9.35 -11.51 34.65
C GLN A 289 8.35 -10.68 33.87
N SER A 290 7.45 -11.34 33.16
CA SER A 290 6.32 -10.68 32.53
C SER A 290 5.09 -10.77 33.43
N PHE A 291 4.39 -9.65 33.56
CA PHE A 291 3.09 -9.59 34.22
C PHE A 291 2.01 -9.46 33.16
N GLY A 292 0.91 -10.19 33.33
CA GLY A 292 -0.20 -10.08 32.38
C GLY A 292 -1.57 -10.32 32.97
N ILE A 293 -2.56 -9.72 32.32
CA ILE A 293 -3.97 -9.74 32.69
C ILE A 293 -4.75 -10.27 31.48
N ARG A 294 -5.63 -11.24 31.73
CA ARG A 294 -6.61 -11.69 30.75
C ARG A 294 -7.80 -10.73 30.73
N LEU A 295 -8.18 -10.27 29.55
CA LEU A 295 -9.29 -9.36 29.33
C LEU A 295 -10.33 -10.03 28.42
N ASN A 296 -11.58 -10.03 28.90
CA ASN A 296 -12.74 -10.48 28.15
C ASN A 296 -13.47 -9.30 27.50
N LYS A 297 -14.47 -9.61 26.67
CA LYS A 297 -15.32 -8.61 26.01
C LYS A 297 -15.86 -7.56 27.00
N ASN A 298 -15.71 -6.28 26.63
CA ASN A 298 -16.05 -5.07 27.39
C ASN A 298 -15.19 -4.79 28.63
N GLU A 299 -14.16 -5.59 28.91
CA GLU A 299 -13.19 -5.26 29.95
C GLU A 299 -12.14 -4.28 29.40
N SER A 300 -11.63 -3.43 30.30
CA SER A 300 -10.65 -2.40 29.97
C SER A 300 -9.55 -2.35 31.01
N VAL A 301 -8.33 -2.07 30.56
CA VAL A 301 -7.15 -1.90 31.44
C VAL A 301 -6.41 -0.62 31.04
N PRO A 302 -5.88 0.17 32.01
CA PRO A 302 -4.92 1.21 31.68
C PRO A 302 -3.64 0.58 31.14
N VAL A 303 -3.05 1.22 30.13
CA VAL A 303 -1.80 0.78 29.50
C VAL A 303 -0.68 1.73 29.94
N GLU A 304 0.43 1.17 30.39
CA GLU A 304 1.61 1.94 30.78
C GLU A 304 2.29 2.53 29.54
N VAL A 305 2.78 3.77 29.68
CA VAL A 305 3.49 4.49 28.60
C VAL A 305 4.99 4.40 28.82
N GLY A 306 5.77 4.39 27.74
CA GLY A 306 7.23 4.26 27.78
C GLY A 306 7.72 2.84 27.95
N VAL A 307 6.85 1.82 27.88
CA VAL A 307 7.18 0.40 28.03
C VAL A 307 6.61 -0.40 26.87
N PHE A 308 7.28 -1.50 26.49
CA PHE A 308 6.74 -2.45 25.53
C PHE A 308 5.68 -3.33 26.18
N HIS A 309 4.59 -3.56 25.45
CA HIS A 309 3.56 -4.50 25.86
C HIS A 309 3.12 -5.36 24.69
N LYS A 310 2.63 -6.56 25.01
CA LYS A 310 2.17 -7.56 24.07
C LYS A 310 0.69 -7.84 24.31
N ILE A 311 -0.09 -7.83 23.23
CA ILE A 311 -1.49 -8.25 23.26
C ILE A 311 -1.60 -9.56 22.51
N HIS A 312 -1.82 -10.65 23.23
CA HIS A 312 -2.02 -11.98 22.65
C HIS A 312 -3.49 -12.25 22.40
N THR A 313 -3.82 -12.73 21.22
CA THR A 313 -5.19 -13.19 20.91
C THR A 313 -5.34 -14.64 21.36
N ILE A 314 -6.01 -14.87 22.49
CA ILE A 314 -6.19 -16.21 23.08
C ILE A 314 -7.46 -16.89 22.55
N SER A 315 -8.45 -16.10 22.10
CA SER A 315 -9.72 -16.62 21.60
C SER A 315 -9.55 -17.50 20.36
N SER A 316 -10.49 -18.43 20.16
CA SER A 316 -10.53 -19.29 18.97
C SER A 316 -10.91 -18.54 17.68
N THR A 317 -11.58 -17.39 17.82
CA THR A 317 -11.89 -16.43 16.76
C THR A 317 -11.00 -15.19 16.89
N PRO A 318 -10.85 -14.38 15.83
CA PRO A 318 -10.13 -13.11 15.93
C PRO A 318 -10.66 -12.24 17.07
N SER A 319 -9.76 -11.53 17.76
CA SER A 319 -10.12 -10.59 18.82
C SER A 319 -10.06 -9.17 18.28
N CYS A 320 -11.06 -8.36 18.64
CA CYS A 320 -11.15 -6.95 18.30
C CYS A 320 -11.02 -6.13 19.58
N TYR A 321 -10.10 -5.18 19.60
CA TYR A 321 -9.87 -4.30 20.75
C TYR A 321 -9.55 -2.88 20.27
N MET A 322 -9.55 -1.94 21.19
CA MET A 322 -9.27 -0.55 20.91
C MET A 322 -8.33 0.06 21.93
N TYR A 323 -7.47 0.97 21.46
CA TYR A 323 -6.77 1.91 22.32
C TYR A 323 -7.48 3.26 22.26
N VAL A 324 -7.77 3.83 23.41
CA VAL A 324 -8.18 5.22 23.53
C VAL A 324 -7.04 5.98 24.18
N TYR A 325 -6.68 7.14 23.64
CA TYR A 325 -5.57 7.95 24.15
C TYR A 325 -5.79 9.44 23.90
N VAL A 326 -5.06 10.28 24.62
CA VAL A 326 -4.99 11.73 24.41
C VAL A 326 -3.57 12.11 23.99
N ASN A 327 -3.44 12.79 22.86
CA ASN A 327 -2.13 13.19 22.33
C ASN A 327 -1.63 14.49 22.97
N LYS A 328 -0.59 14.41 23.81
CA LYS A 328 0.03 15.56 24.48
C LYS A 328 0.64 16.53 23.49
N THR A 329 1.37 16.02 22.52
CA THR A 329 2.18 16.84 21.62
C THR A 329 1.29 17.75 20.79
N ARG A 330 0.16 17.23 20.29
CA ARG A 330 -0.84 18.04 19.57
C ARG A 330 -1.51 19.07 20.48
N GLU A 331 -1.79 18.69 21.73
CA GLU A 331 -2.33 19.61 22.74
C GLU A 331 -1.39 20.78 23.02
N TYR A 332 -0.08 20.51 23.18
CA TYR A 332 0.93 21.55 23.39
C TYR A 332 1.15 22.45 22.17
N LEU A 333 1.11 21.88 20.97
CA LEU A 333 1.30 22.64 19.72
C LEU A 333 0.07 23.47 19.34
N GLY A 334 -1.10 23.23 19.96
CA GLY A 334 -2.34 23.94 19.66
C GLY A 334 -2.87 23.65 18.25
N ASP A 335 -2.49 22.51 17.67
CA ASP A 335 -2.93 22.11 16.33
C ASP A 335 -4.45 21.90 16.30
N ALA A 336 -5.12 22.58 15.37
CA ALA A 336 -6.56 22.41 15.16
C ALA A 336 -6.92 20.94 14.85
N PRO A 337 -8.11 20.46 15.27
CA PRO A 337 -8.53 19.09 15.05
C PRO A 337 -8.56 18.75 13.56
N LYS A 338 -8.06 17.56 13.19
CA LYS A 338 -8.35 16.97 11.87
C LYS A 338 -9.84 16.59 11.93
N SER A 339 -10.67 17.17 11.06
CA SER A 339 -12.10 16.87 11.00
C SER A 339 -12.33 15.37 10.80
N VAL A 340 -13.27 14.79 11.54
CA VAL A 340 -13.71 13.37 11.55
C VAL A 340 -14.49 13.01 10.26
N GLY A 341 -14.02 13.46 9.10
CA GLY A 341 -14.66 13.37 7.80
C GLY A 341 -13.84 12.54 6.81
N GLY A 342 -13.35 11.37 7.23
CA GLY A 342 -12.57 10.47 6.38
C GLY A 342 -11.15 10.97 6.09
N ASP A 343 -10.25 10.05 5.80
CA ASP A 343 -8.98 10.31 5.11
C ASP A 343 -9.24 10.79 3.68
N ARG A 344 -9.90 11.93 3.56
CA ARG A 344 -9.88 12.81 2.40
C ARG A 344 -9.34 14.12 2.91
N ASP A 345 -8.03 14.21 2.95
CA ASP A 345 -7.32 15.11 2.05
C ASP A 345 -5.83 15.07 2.43
N VAL A 346 -5.03 14.48 1.56
CA VAL A 346 -3.80 15.18 1.18
C VAL A 346 -4.29 16.55 0.71
N MET A 347 -4.27 17.55 1.61
CA MET A 347 -4.62 18.92 1.26
C MET A 347 -3.72 19.32 0.10
N TYR A 348 -4.29 19.37 -1.11
CA TYR A 348 -3.80 20.35 -2.07
C TYR A 348 -4.12 21.70 -1.46
N SER A 349 -3.09 22.48 -1.14
CA SER A 349 -3.28 23.84 -0.65
C SER A 349 -4.15 24.62 -1.64
N PRO A 350 -4.89 25.64 -1.18
CA PRO A 350 -5.78 26.45 -2.01
C PRO A 350 -5.10 27.14 -3.21
N PHE A 351 -3.77 27.05 -3.32
CA PHE A 351 -2.98 27.49 -4.48
C PHE A 351 -2.05 26.36 -4.99
N PRO A 352 -2.56 25.40 -5.78
CA PRO A 352 -1.87 24.18 -6.23
C PRO A 352 -0.81 24.43 -7.33
N LEU A 353 -0.22 25.63 -7.39
CA LEU A 353 0.79 25.97 -8.38
C LEU A 353 2.18 26.24 -7.78
N LEU A 354 2.28 26.66 -6.52
CA LEU A 354 3.60 26.99 -5.92
C LEU A 354 4.18 25.83 -5.12
N GLU A 355 3.41 25.21 -4.23
CA GLU A 355 3.83 23.99 -3.50
C GLU A 355 4.01 22.81 -4.46
N ASP A 356 3.13 22.70 -5.46
CA ASP A 356 3.20 21.71 -6.53
C ASP A 356 4.48 21.87 -7.36
N VAL A 357 4.93 23.10 -7.59
CA VAL A 357 6.17 23.36 -8.32
C VAL A 357 7.37 22.92 -7.51
N GLN A 358 7.42 23.17 -6.21
CA GLN A 358 8.52 22.70 -5.37
C GLN A 358 8.54 21.17 -5.28
N PHE A 359 7.38 20.53 -5.08
CA PHE A 359 7.28 19.07 -5.07
C PHE A 359 7.64 18.46 -6.44
N ARG A 360 7.24 19.09 -7.55
CA ARG A 360 7.62 18.68 -8.91
C ARG A 360 9.10 18.89 -9.18
N ILE A 361 9.70 19.97 -8.69
CA ILE A 361 11.14 20.24 -8.79
C ILE A 361 11.90 19.19 -7.97
N ASP A 362 11.51 18.93 -6.73
CA ASP A 362 12.14 17.91 -5.90
C ASP A 362 11.99 16.51 -6.51
N SER A 363 10.82 16.17 -7.01
CA SER A 363 10.57 14.92 -7.74
C SER A 363 11.40 14.83 -9.01
N PHE A 364 11.54 15.93 -9.75
CA PHE A 364 12.38 16.00 -10.94
C PHE A 364 13.87 15.87 -10.60
N LEU A 365 14.36 16.53 -9.55
CA LEU A 365 15.73 16.40 -9.07
C LEU A 365 16.02 14.97 -8.59
N ARG A 366 15.07 14.34 -7.89
CA ARG A 366 15.16 12.91 -7.53
C ARG A 366 15.20 12.02 -8.76
N MET A 367 14.34 12.27 -9.76
CA MET A 367 14.36 11.55 -11.04
C MET A 367 15.72 11.68 -11.73
N VAL A 368 16.25 12.90 -11.84
CA VAL A 368 17.59 13.15 -12.43
C VAL A 368 18.68 12.44 -11.63
N ALA A 369 18.60 12.45 -10.29
CA ALA A 369 19.54 11.72 -9.44
C ALA A 369 19.47 10.20 -9.67
N HIS A 370 18.27 9.63 -9.82
CA HIS A 370 18.09 8.22 -10.14
C HIS A 370 18.64 7.88 -11.53
N ILE A 371 18.34 8.68 -12.56
CA ILE A 371 18.87 8.48 -13.92
C ILE A 371 20.41 8.56 -13.92
N SER A 372 20.97 9.55 -13.22
CA SER A 372 22.41 9.69 -13.07
C SER A 372 23.02 8.47 -12.37
N ASN A 373 22.42 8.00 -11.29
CA ASN A 373 22.88 6.80 -10.59
C ASN A 373 22.79 5.55 -11.46
N SER A 374 21.71 5.38 -12.24
CA SER A 374 21.59 4.27 -13.20
C SER A 374 22.67 4.35 -14.29
N PHE A 375 22.94 5.54 -14.82
CA PHE A 375 23.98 5.73 -15.83
C PHE A 375 25.38 5.45 -15.26
N LEU A 376 25.66 5.94 -14.05
CA LEU A 376 26.90 5.65 -13.33
C LEU A 376 27.06 4.17 -13.01
N HIS A 377 25.97 3.49 -12.65
CA HIS A 377 25.97 2.04 -12.42
C HIS A 377 26.33 1.26 -13.69
N VAL A 378 25.82 1.68 -14.86
CA VAL A 378 26.15 1.04 -16.14
C VAL A 378 27.61 1.30 -16.54
N LEU A 379 28.16 2.46 -16.21
CA LEU A 379 29.54 2.84 -16.55
C LEU A 379 30.60 2.22 -15.66
N TYR A 380 30.33 2.10 -14.36
CA TYR A 380 31.32 1.72 -13.36
C TYR A 380 31.09 0.33 -12.75
N ASP A 381 30.04 -0.39 -13.18
CA ASP A 381 29.63 -1.71 -12.70
C ASP A 381 29.44 -1.83 -11.17
N HIS A 382 29.39 -0.67 -10.50
CA HIS A 382 29.23 -0.54 -9.06
C HIS A 382 28.17 0.53 -8.74
N PRO A 383 27.16 0.23 -7.91
CA PRO A 383 26.22 1.24 -7.44
C PRO A 383 26.96 2.25 -6.55
N LEU A 384 27.02 3.52 -6.97
CA LEU A 384 27.40 4.62 -6.08
C LEU A 384 26.22 4.91 -5.16
N ILE A 385 26.11 4.13 -4.08
CA ILE A 385 25.09 4.32 -3.06
C ILE A 385 25.41 5.62 -2.31
N ARG A 386 24.51 6.60 -2.38
CA ARG A 386 24.51 7.72 -1.43
C ARG A 386 24.09 7.13 -0.08
N ARG A 387 25.06 6.68 0.72
CA ARG A 387 24.83 6.10 2.04
C ARG A 387 24.20 7.16 2.95
N SER A 388 22.89 7.09 3.18
CA SER A 388 22.34 7.53 4.46
C SER A 388 22.93 6.61 5.51
N ARG A 389 23.49 7.16 6.59
CA ARG A 389 23.87 6.34 7.74
C ARG A 389 22.57 5.73 8.28
N LEU A 390 22.45 4.41 8.23
CA LEU A 390 21.45 3.70 9.00
C LEU A 390 21.67 4.05 10.46
N GLN A 391 20.77 4.86 11.03
CA GLN A 391 20.70 5.04 12.47
C GLN A 391 19.94 3.85 13.01
N PHE A 392 20.66 2.88 13.54
CA PHE A 392 20.04 1.87 14.39
C PHE A 392 19.53 2.60 15.64
N SER A 393 18.21 2.58 15.86
CA SER A 393 17.66 2.94 17.17
C SER A 393 18.28 2.00 18.20
N LYS A 394 18.66 2.58 19.34
CA LYS A 394 19.01 1.78 20.52
C LYS A 394 17.79 1.05 21.04
#